data_AF-A0A136K4J1-F1
#
_entry.id   AF-A0A136K4J1-F1
#
_cell.length_a   1.000
_cell.length_b   1.000
_cell.length_c   1.000
_cell.angle_alpha   90.00
_cell.angle_beta   90.00
_cell.angle_gamma   90.00
#
_symmetry.space_group_name_H-M   'P 1'
#
loop_
_entity.id
_entity.type
_entity.pdbx_description
1 polymer ?
#
loop_
_entity_poly.entity_id
_entity_poly.type
_entity_poly.pdbx_seq_one_letter_code
_entity_poly.pdbx_strand_id
1 'polypeptide(L)' 'MSTNTSAFSPCQNSETRCECGQLIAKVRGQGLELKCKRCKRIVIIPFTSIEGWGTVAL' A
#
# COMPACT_ATOMS: atom_id res chain seq x y z
N MET A 1 -31.32 21.18 -9.31
CA MET A 1 -29.96 21.66 -8.96
C MET A 1 -29.41 20.74 -7.90
N SER A 2 -28.25 20.15 -8.19
CA SER A 2 -27.64 19.02 -7.49
C SER A 2 -26.95 19.44 -6.19
N THR A 3 -27.09 18.68 -5.11
CA THR A 3 -26.16 18.69 -3.96
C THR A 3 -26.00 17.29 -3.38
N ASN A 4 -25.34 16.41 -4.14
CA ASN A 4 -24.84 15.15 -3.59
C ASN A 4 -23.59 15.47 -2.77
N THR A 5 -23.79 15.90 -1.53
CA THR A 5 -22.71 16.14 -0.56
C THR A 5 -22.31 14.78 0.00
N SER A 6 -21.53 14.02 -0.77
CA SER A 6 -20.72 12.93 -0.24
C SER A 6 -19.71 13.56 0.72
N ALA A 7 -19.99 13.45 2.01
CA ALA A 7 -19.12 13.88 3.08
C ALA A 7 -17.72 13.31 2.83
N PHE A 8 -16.78 14.19 2.49
CA PHE A 8 -15.37 13.87 2.40
C PHE A 8 -14.88 13.58 3.82
N SER A 9 -14.88 12.31 4.21
CA SER A 9 -14.11 11.86 5.36
C SER A 9 -12.65 12.22 5.10
N PRO A 10 -11.97 12.99 5.98
CA PRO A 10 -10.55 13.22 5.84
C PRO A 10 -9.87 11.85 5.85
N CYS A 11 -9.11 11.59 4.80
CA CYS A 11 -8.39 10.36 4.58
C CYS A 11 -7.57 10.03 5.83
N GLN A 12 -8.05 9.07 6.63
CA GLN A 12 -7.25 8.46 7.67
C GLN A 12 -6.03 7.87 6.97
N ASN A 13 -4.88 8.46 7.28
CA ASN A 13 -3.59 8.33 6.62
C ASN A 13 -2.96 6.94 6.84
N SER A 14 -3.76 5.96 7.25
CA SER A 14 -3.34 4.63 7.71
C SER A 14 -3.50 3.55 6.64
N GLU A 15 -4.17 3.84 5.52
CA GLU A 15 -4.45 2.81 4.54
C GLU A 15 -3.76 3.05 3.21
N THR A 16 -2.71 2.26 2.98
CA THR A 16 -1.91 2.24 1.75
C THR A 16 -2.66 1.57 0.59
N ARG A 17 -3.94 1.90 0.41
CA ARG A 17 -4.77 1.33 -0.65
C ARG A 17 -4.49 2.01 -1.97
N CYS A 18 -4.04 1.23 -2.95
CA CYS A 18 -4.58 1.43 -4.28
C CYS A 18 -5.88 0.63 -4.40
N GLU A 19 -7.00 1.31 -4.62
CA GLU A 19 -8.31 0.69 -4.91
C GLU A 19 -8.38 0.06 -6.31
N CYS A 20 -7.25 -0.02 -7.01
CA CYS A 20 -7.15 -0.47 -8.38
C CYS A 20 -6.97 -1.98 -8.56
N GLY A 21 -6.70 -2.73 -7.47
CA GLY A 21 -6.45 -4.17 -7.48
C GLY A 21 -5.18 -4.63 -8.22
N GLN A 22 -4.45 -3.71 -8.86
CA GLN A 22 -3.25 -4.01 -9.65
C GLN A 22 -2.00 -3.44 -8.99
N LEU A 23 -1.50 -4.17 -7.99
CA LEU A 23 -0.25 -3.89 -7.29
C LEU A 23 0.83 -4.87 -7.75
N ILE A 24 2.04 -4.34 -7.99
CA ILE A 24 3.24 -5.11 -8.27
C ILE A 24 4.15 -4.97 -7.05
N ALA A 25 4.68 -6.09 -6.56
CA ALA A 25 5.59 -6.13 -5.43
C ALA A 25 7.00 -6.54 -5.87
N LYS A 26 8.02 -5.92 -5.26
CA LYS A 26 9.42 -6.34 -5.43
C LYS A 26 10.18 -6.27 -4.11
N VAL A 27 10.86 -7.36 -3.78
CA VAL A 27 11.78 -7.41 -2.63
C VAL A 27 13.00 -6.54 -2.94
N ARG A 28 13.34 -5.63 -2.02
CA ARG A 28 14.53 -4.77 -2.03
C ARG A 28 15.31 -4.97 -0.74
N GLY A 29 16.58 -4.57 -0.70
CA GLY A 29 17.42 -4.77 0.48
C GLY A 29 16.84 -4.21 1.78
N GLN A 30 16.04 -3.14 1.70
CA GLN A 30 15.43 -2.46 2.85
C GLN A 30 13.98 -2.88 3.15
N GLY A 31 13.32 -3.66 2.28
CA GLY A 31 11.89 -3.92 2.40
C GLY A 31 11.20 -4.37 1.13
N LEU A 32 9.87 -4.41 1.17
CA LEU A 32 9.02 -4.76 0.04
C LEU A 32 8.53 -3.47 -0.64
N GLU A 33 8.94 -3.25 -1.89
CA GLU A 33 8.49 -2.14 -2.72
C GLU A 33 7.16 -2.51 -3.37
N LEU A 34 6.09 -1.78 -3.06
CA LEU A 34 4.79 -1.93 -3.71
C LEU A 34 4.57 -0.78 -4.66
N LYS A 35 4.31 -1.11 -5.92
CA LYS A 35 3.94 -0.16 -6.97
C LYS A 35 2.57 -0.46 -7.52
N CYS A 36 1.72 0.55 -7.47
CA CYS A 36 0.42 0.55 -8.11
C CYS A 36 0.56 0.77 -9.63
N LYS A 37 0.00 -0.13 -10.45
CA LYS A 37 0.07 -0.01 -11.92
C LYS A 37 -0.78 1.14 -12.47
N ARG A 38 -1.96 1.37 -11.88
CA ARG A 38 -2.96 2.37 -12.33
C ARG A 38 -2.64 3.79 -11.86
N CYS A 39 -2.49 3.97 -10.56
CA CYS A 39 -2.22 5.24 -9.88
C CYS A 39 -0.75 5.62 -9.74
N LYS A 40 0.20 4.72 -10.09
CA LYS A 40 1.66 4.94 -10.00
C LYS A 40 2.22 5.23 -8.60
N ARG A 41 1.40 5.18 -7.54
CA ARG A 41 1.85 5.27 -6.14
C ARG A 41 2.88 4.17 -5.83
N ILE A 42 3.96 4.55 -5.17
CA ILE A 42 5.01 3.64 -4.69
C ILE A 42 5.09 3.78 -3.18
N VAL A 43 5.15 2.66 -2.49
CA VAL A 43 5.44 2.59 -1.05
C VAL A 43 6.47 1.52 -0.77
N ILE A 44 7.25 1.71 0.28
CA ILE A 44 8.20 0.70 0.78
C ILE A 44 7.68 0.23 2.12
N ILE A 45 7.50 -1.07 2.29
CA ILE A 45 7.21 -1.70 3.59
C ILE A 45 8.53 -2.25 4.13
N PRO A 46 9.11 -1.68 5.20
CA PRO A 46 10.32 -2.20 5.81
C PRO A 46 10.13 -3.64 6.31
N PHE A 47 11.14 -4.50 6.17
CA PHE A 47 11.05 -5.88 6.67
C PHE A 47 10.86 -5.94 8.19
N THR A 48 11.42 -4.99 8.93
CA THR A 48 11.22 -4.85 10.38
C THR A 48 9.76 -4.61 10.77
N SER A 49 8.92 -4.18 9.84
CA SER A 49 7.49 -3.95 10.05
C SER A 49 6.62 -5.12 9.58
N ILE A 50 7.21 -6.18 9.01
CA ILE A 50 6.49 -7.36 8.53
C ILE A 50 6.70 -8.50 9.53
N GLU A 51 5.65 -8.83 10.27
CA GLU A 51 5.67 -9.99 11.18
C GLU A 51 5.90 -11.29 10.39
N GLY A 52 6.80 -12.14 10.88
CA GLY A 52 7.15 -13.42 10.24
C GLY A 52 8.06 -13.31 9.01
N TRP A 53 8.58 -12.12 8.69
CA TRP A 53 9.58 -11.98 7.62
C TRP A 53 10.92 -12.62 8.02
N GLY A 54 11.38 -13.61 7.25
CA GLY A 54 12.68 -14.26 7.44
C GLY A 54 12.65 -15.62 8.16
N THR A 55 11.50 -16.08 8.64
CA THR A 55 11.38 -17.37 9.37
C THR A 55 11.04 -18.55 8.45
N VAL A 56 11.76 -18.68 7.34
CA VAL A 56 11.89 -19.99 6.66
C VAL A 56 13.33 -20.43 6.85
N ALA A 57 13.68 -20.73 8.10
CA ALA A 57 14.82 -21.58 8.38
C ALA A 57 14.37 -23.01 8.06
N LEU A 58 15.04 -23.61 7.07
CA LEU A 58 14.93 -25.04 6.75
C LEU A 58 15.26 -25.90 7.98
#